data_AF-A0A6J4ED10-F1
#
_entry.id   AF-A0A6J4ED10-F1
#
_cell.length_a   1.000
_cell.length_b   1.000
_cell.length_c   1.000
_cell.angle_alpha   90.00
_cell.angle_beta   90.00
_cell.angle_gamma   90.00
#
_symmetry.space_group_name_H-M   'P 1'
#
loop_
_entity.id
_entity.type
_entity.pdbx_description
1 polymer ?
#
loop_
_entity_poly.entity_id
_entity_poly.type
_entity_poly.pdbx_seq_one_letter_code
_entity_poly.pdbx_strand_id
1 'polypeptide(L)'
;MALLQCFECKKPVSSAAAACPGCGAPVQQHAPAVVAAVPQRTMGFWMVIGVLFMPYIFAWFLLRKGYSRSARVVGFSWMFIGLLGLMVNKVPHTKSPDFDPVAAAQQRAQLKAEQEAREIEALPLYKASELARAYADNTVAADQEFKGKRFKVTGTVDAINTDFLGKPYVSLRGGVNQFMEPQFAFDKDQVDDLAELRKGMKVTLVCTGRGDVAKTPMSRDCNLL
;
A
#
# COMPACT_ATOMS: atom_id res chain seq x y z
N MET A 1 12.71 -56.39 49.89
CA MET A 1 14.08 -56.64 49.36
C MET A 1 13.95 -57.51 48.12
N ALA A 2 14.45 -57.05 46.96
CA ALA A 2 14.27 -57.77 45.70
C ALA A 2 15.27 -58.93 45.61
N LEU A 3 14.80 -60.13 45.27
CA LEU A 3 15.64 -61.29 44.98
C LEU A 3 15.98 -61.26 43.49
N LEU A 4 17.28 -61.17 43.17
CA LEU A 4 17.82 -61.26 41.83
C LEU A 4 18.40 -62.66 41.63
N GLN A 5 18.38 -63.21 40.41
CA GLN A 5 19.08 -64.47 40.16
C GLN A 5 20.58 -64.23 39.99
N CYS A 6 21.40 -65.02 40.69
CA CYS A 6 22.85 -65.00 40.49
C CYS A 6 23.18 -65.41 39.05
N PHE A 7 24.02 -64.63 38.36
CA PHE A 7 24.32 -64.86 36.94
C PHE A 7 25.01 -66.21 36.66
N GLU A 8 25.75 -66.75 37.64
CA GLU A 8 26.39 -68.06 37.48
C GLU A 8 25.44 -69.21 37.83
N CYS A 9 25.01 -69.29 39.09
CA CYS A 9 24.31 -70.46 39.60
C CYS A 9 22.78 -70.38 39.46
N LYS A 10 22.24 -69.25 38.99
CA LYS A 10 20.81 -68.96 38.79
C LYS A 10 19.92 -69.12 40.02
N LYS A 11 20.51 -69.32 41.20
CA LYS A 11 19.77 -69.30 42.46
C LYS A 11 19.38 -67.86 42.82
N PRO A 12 18.20 -67.65 43.44
CA PRO A 12 17.79 -66.33 43.88
C PRO A 12 18.66 -65.85 45.05
N VAL A 13 19.18 -64.64 44.96
CA VAL A 13 20.04 -63.97 45.94
C VAL A 13 19.51 -62.56 46.20
N SER A 14 19.61 -62.10 47.45
CA SER A 14 19.20 -60.75 47.82
C SER A 14 20.07 -59.70 47.13
N SER A 15 19.45 -58.67 46.55
CA SER A 15 20.14 -57.59 45.84
C SER A 15 21.05 -56.71 46.72
N ALA A 16 21.06 -56.94 48.03
CA ALA A 16 21.93 -56.25 48.98
C ALA A 16 23.15 -57.08 49.44
N ALA A 17 23.26 -58.35 49.02
CA ALA A 17 24.41 -59.19 49.35
C ALA A 17 25.59 -58.89 48.43
N ALA A 18 26.80 -58.77 48.98
CA ALA A 18 28.01 -58.50 48.20
C ALA A 18 28.42 -59.67 47.29
N ALA A 19 28.09 -60.91 47.68
CA ALA A 19 28.37 -62.12 46.91
C ALA A 19 27.26 -63.15 47.09
N CYS A 20 27.11 -64.04 46.10
CA CYS A 20 26.18 -65.16 46.13
C CYS A 20 26.64 -66.19 47.17
N PRO A 21 25.83 -66.54 48.19
CA PRO A 21 26.23 -67.53 49.20
C PRO A 21 26.34 -68.96 48.65
N GLY A 22 25.73 -69.25 47.49
CA GLY A 22 25.77 -70.59 46.90
C GLY A 22 27.03 -70.90 46.09
N CYS A 23 27.60 -69.91 45.38
CA CYS A 23 28.75 -70.10 44.49
C CYS A 23 29.89 -69.10 44.70
N GLY A 24 29.73 -68.11 45.58
CA GLY A 24 30.75 -67.11 45.89
C GLY A 24 30.88 -65.97 44.87
N ALA A 25 30.15 -66.00 43.75
CA ALA A 25 30.26 -64.97 42.71
C ALA A 25 29.80 -63.59 43.21
N PRO A 26 30.55 -62.49 42.92
CA PRO A 26 30.20 -61.15 43.36
C PRO A 26 28.93 -60.64 42.66
N VAL A 27 28.04 -60.00 43.41
CA VAL A 27 26.79 -59.44 42.85
C VAL A 27 27.11 -58.06 42.24
N GLN A 28 27.50 -58.04 40.96
CA GLN A 28 27.83 -56.79 40.27
C GLN A 28 26.56 -55.97 39.96
N GLN A 29 26.39 -54.89 40.69
CA GLN A 29 25.38 -53.86 40.45
C GLN A 29 25.63 -53.18 39.10
N HIS A 30 24.66 -53.25 38.17
CA HIS A 30 24.74 -52.59 36.88
C HIS A 30 24.52 -51.07 37.05
N ALA A 31 25.59 -50.28 36.98
CA ALA A 31 25.53 -48.85 36.68
C ALA A 31 25.73 -48.65 35.17
N PRO A 32 24.97 -47.76 34.50
CA PRO A 32 25.03 -47.60 33.04
C PRO A 32 26.37 -47.00 32.61
N ALA A 33 27.14 -47.77 31.85
CA ALA A 33 28.35 -47.28 31.18
C ALA A 33 27.96 -46.47 29.94
N VAL A 34 28.46 -45.24 29.90
CA VAL A 34 28.29 -44.26 28.83
C VAL A 34 28.86 -44.82 27.53
N VAL A 35 28.01 -45.01 26.52
CA VAL A 35 28.43 -45.46 25.19
C VAL A 35 29.05 -44.26 24.47
N ALA A 36 30.34 -44.34 24.14
CA ALA A 36 31.01 -43.36 23.30
C ALA A 36 30.35 -43.32 21.91
N ALA A 37 29.90 -42.14 21.49
CA ALA A 37 29.31 -41.92 20.18
C ALA A 37 30.33 -42.13 19.06
N VAL A 38 30.01 -43.01 18.10
CA VAL A 38 30.69 -43.06 16.80
C VAL A 38 30.44 -41.73 16.09
N PRO A 39 31.47 -41.01 15.60
CA PRO A 39 31.26 -39.76 14.88
C PRO A 39 30.56 -40.08 13.55
N GLN A 40 29.26 -39.82 13.51
CA GLN A 40 28.47 -39.73 12.29
C GLN A 40 29.12 -38.63 11.43
N ARG A 41 29.82 -39.00 10.36
CA ARG A 41 30.30 -38.04 9.36
C ARG A 41 29.06 -37.46 8.68
N THR A 42 28.60 -36.33 9.19
CA THR A 42 27.62 -35.50 8.51
C THR A 42 28.20 -35.19 7.14
N MET A 43 27.55 -35.69 6.10
CA MET A 43 27.85 -35.27 4.73
C MET A 43 27.66 -33.76 4.73
N GLY A 44 28.79 -33.04 4.65
CA GLY A 44 28.81 -31.61 4.90
C GLY A 44 27.77 -30.93 4.02
N PHE A 45 26.94 -30.09 4.63
CA PHE A 45 26.02 -29.17 3.97
C PHE A 45 26.63 -28.48 2.73
N TRP A 46 27.95 -28.29 2.75
CA TRP A 46 28.79 -27.84 1.63
C TRP A 46 28.77 -28.71 0.37
N MET A 47 28.62 -30.04 0.49
CA MET A 47 28.51 -30.96 -0.64
C MET A 47 27.17 -30.80 -1.37
N VAL A 48 26.10 -30.50 -0.63
CA VAL A 48 24.77 -30.23 -1.20
C VAL A 48 24.73 -28.85 -1.86
N ILE A 49 25.37 -27.85 -1.26
CA ILE A 49 25.54 -26.51 -1.85
C ILE A 49 26.34 -26.60 -3.16
N GLY A 50 27.40 -27.40 -3.22
CA GLY A 50 28.18 -27.59 -4.45
C GLY A 50 27.36 -28.19 -5.61
N VAL A 51 26.44 -29.10 -5.30
CA VAL A 51 25.51 -29.70 -6.29
C VAL A 51 24.46 -28.69 -6.77
N LEU A 52 24.03 -27.77 -5.89
CA LEU A 52 23.09 -26.71 -6.22
C LEU A 52 23.73 -25.60 -7.09
N PHE A 53 24.97 -25.22 -6.79
CA PHE A 53 25.59 -24.00 -7.35
C PHE A 53 26.33 -24.22 -8.67
N MET A 54 26.77 -25.44 -9.00
CA MET A 54 27.53 -25.66 -10.23
C MET A 54 27.40 -27.09 -10.78
N PRO A 55 26.21 -27.46 -11.30
CA PRO A 55 25.91 -28.84 -11.73
C PRO A 55 26.87 -29.38 -12.81
N TYR A 56 27.51 -28.49 -13.58
CA TYR A 56 28.49 -28.83 -14.60
C TYR A 56 29.79 -29.46 -14.02
N ILE A 57 30.29 -28.94 -12.90
CA ILE A 57 31.52 -29.49 -12.26
C ILE A 57 31.23 -30.88 -11.70
N PHE A 58 30.04 -31.08 -11.14
CA PHE A 58 29.64 -32.34 -10.53
C PHE A 58 29.34 -33.43 -11.58
N ALA A 59 28.73 -33.07 -12.72
CA ALA A 59 28.54 -33.97 -13.85
C ALA A 59 29.88 -34.45 -14.44
N TRP A 60 30.88 -33.56 -14.54
CA TRP A 60 32.24 -33.91 -14.95
C TRP A 60 32.90 -34.88 -13.95
N PHE A 61 32.70 -34.69 -12.64
CA PHE A 61 33.24 -35.58 -11.60
C PHE A 61 32.62 -36.99 -11.60
N LEU A 62 31.32 -37.11 -11.94
CA LEU A 62 30.61 -38.40 -12.04
C LEU A 62 31.09 -39.31 -13.19
N LEU A 63 31.86 -38.78 -14.14
CA LEU A 63 32.48 -39.55 -15.23
C LEU A 63 33.75 -40.29 -14.80
N ARG A 64 34.27 -40.06 -13.58
CA ARG A 64 35.43 -40.78 -13.05
C ARG A 64 35.11 -42.27 -12.85
N LYS A 65 36.09 -43.15 -13.13
CA LYS A 65 35.95 -44.59 -12.91
C LYS A 65 35.77 -44.87 -11.41
N GLY A 66 34.65 -45.51 -11.04
CA GLY A 66 34.31 -45.85 -9.64
C GLY A 66 32.86 -45.59 -9.25
N TYR A 67 32.12 -44.75 -9.99
CA TYR A 67 30.71 -44.46 -9.69
C TYR A 67 29.73 -45.40 -10.41
N SER A 68 28.66 -45.79 -9.70
CA SER A 68 27.58 -46.65 -10.20
C SER A 68 26.78 -45.99 -11.33
N ARG A 69 26.27 -46.80 -12.27
CA ARG A 69 25.47 -46.32 -13.43
C ARG A 69 24.22 -45.55 -12.99
N SER A 70 23.59 -45.92 -11.88
CA SER A 70 22.43 -45.22 -11.33
C SER A 70 22.75 -43.80 -10.87
N ALA A 71 23.93 -43.58 -10.26
CA ALA A 71 24.37 -42.27 -9.81
C ALA A 71 24.62 -41.30 -10.97
N ARG A 72 25.05 -41.81 -12.13
CA ARG A 72 25.22 -41.00 -13.35
C ARG A 72 23.89 -40.53 -13.91
N VAL A 73 22.89 -41.41 -13.99
CA VAL A 73 21.56 -41.06 -14.52
C VAL A 73 20.90 -39.99 -13.67
N VAL A 74 20.95 -40.11 -12.34
CA VAL A 74 20.40 -39.09 -11.42
C VAL A 74 21.10 -37.74 -11.60
N GLY A 75 22.43 -37.74 -11.73
CA GLY A 75 23.21 -36.52 -11.95
C GLY A 75 22.91 -35.81 -13.28
N PHE A 76 22.79 -36.56 -14.37
CA PHE A 76 22.44 -35.99 -15.68
C PHE A 76 20.99 -35.52 -15.74
N SER A 77 20.05 -36.25 -15.14
CA SER A 77 18.65 -35.81 -15.02
C SER A 77 18.54 -34.52 -14.22
N TRP A 78 19.28 -34.38 -13.11
CA TRP A 78 19.33 -33.14 -12.33
C TRP A 78 19.96 -31.97 -13.10
N MET A 79 21.05 -32.22 -13.86
CA MET A 79 21.65 -31.21 -14.75
C MET A 79 20.65 -30.75 -15.82
N PHE A 80 19.91 -31.67 -16.43
CA PHE A 80 18.93 -31.37 -17.48
C PHE A 80 17.73 -30.57 -16.94
N ILE A 81 17.24 -30.90 -15.74
CA ILE A 81 16.18 -30.14 -15.06
C ILE A 81 16.66 -28.74 -14.66
N GLY A 82 17.89 -28.59 -14.18
CA GLY A 82 18.48 -27.28 -13.90
C GLY A 82 18.63 -26.41 -15.15
N LEU A 83 19.01 -27.01 -16.29
CA LEU A 83 19.12 -26.34 -17.59
C LEU A 83 17.75 -25.97 -18.18
N LEU A 84 16.75 -26.83 -18.01
CA LEU A 84 15.35 -26.54 -18.36
C LEU A 84 14.78 -25.40 -17.50
N GLY A 85 15.06 -25.37 -16.19
CA GLY A 85 14.64 -24.30 -15.30
C GLY A 85 15.23 -22.93 -15.68
N LEU A 86 16.47 -22.90 -16.17
CA LEU A 86 17.10 -21.69 -16.72
C LEU A 86 16.45 -21.21 -18.04
N MET A 87 15.89 -22.12 -18.84
CA MET A 87 15.19 -21.79 -20.09
C MET A 87 13.73 -21.32 -19.86
N VAL A 88 13.09 -21.72 -18.76
CA VAL A 88 11.74 -21.25 -18.36
C VAL A 88 11.78 -19.87 -17.69
N ASN A 89 12.93 -19.47 -17.14
CA ASN A 89 13.19 -18.10 -16.70
C ASN A 89 13.63 -17.19 -17.86
N LYS A 90 12.97 -17.27 -19.01
CA LYS A 90 12.75 -16.04 -19.79
C LYS A 90 11.77 -15.20 -18.97
N VAL A 91 12.29 -14.52 -17.94
CA VAL A 91 11.70 -13.26 -17.50
C VAL A 91 11.65 -12.46 -18.79
N PRO A 92 10.47 -12.13 -19.35
CA PRO A 92 10.44 -11.18 -20.44
C PRO A 92 11.20 -10.00 -19.90
N HIS A 93 12.32 -9.66 -20.52
CA HIS A 93 12.89 -8.34 -20.39
C HIS A 93 11.84 -7.39 -20.99
N THR A 94 10.73 -7.18 -20.27
CA THR A 94 10.15 -5.85 -20.19
C THR A 94 11.34 -5.00 -19.83
N LYS A 95 11.85 -4.31 -20.84
CA LYS A 95 12.57 -3.05 -20.72
C LYS A 95 12.36 -2.54 -19.30
N SER A 96 13.45 -2.42 -18.52
CA SER A 96 13.44 -1.65 -17.28
C SER A 96 12.47 -0.49 -17.47
N PRO A 97 11.54 -0.18 -16.54
CA PRO A 97 10.63 0.93 -16.75
C PRO A 97 11.50 2.13 -17.09
N ASP A 98 11.54 2.47 -18.39
CA ASP A 98 12.19 3.67 -18.87
C ASP A 98 11.41 4.72 -18.10
N PHE A 99 12.06 5.31 -17.11
CA PHE A 99 11.45 6.31 -16.24
C PHE A 99 11.27 7.53 -17.14
N ASP A 100 10.25 7.49 -18.00
CA ASP A 100 9.94 8.55 -18.92
C ASP A 100 9.42 9.70 -18.06
N PRO A 101 10.23 10.76 -17.86
CA PRO A 101 9.87 11.84 -16.97
C PRO A 101 8.62 12.58 -17.48
N VAL A 102 8.31 12.49 -18.78
CA VAL A 102 7.12 13.07 -19.39
C VAL A 102 5.89 12.25 -19.01
N ALA A 103 5.94 10.92 -19.12
CA ALA A 103 4.83 10.05 -18.73
C ALA A 103 4.53 10.15 -17.22
N ALA A 104 5.57 10.22 -16.39
CA ALA A 104 5.43 10.40 -14.94
C ALA A 104 4.84 11.79 -14.58
N ALA A 105 5.23 12.85 -15.30
CA ALA A 105 4.65 14.18 -15.12
C ALA A 105 3.17 14.23 -15.52
N GLN A 106 2.81 13.59 -16.64
CA GLN A 106 1.44 13.49 -17.11
C GLN A 106 0.56 12.72 -16.13
N GLN A 107 1.01 11.57 -15.61
CA GLN A 107 0.27 10.82 -14.59
C GLN A 107 0.06 11.65 -13.31
N ARG A 108 1.06 12.40 -12.86
CA ARG A 108 0.92 13.30 -11.70
C ARG A 108 -0.06 14.43 -11.97
N ALA A 109 -0.07 15.00 -13.18
CA ALA A 109 -1.03 16.02 -13.56
C ALA A 109 -2.47 15.46 -13.59
N GLN A 110 -2.67 14.26 -14.13
CA GLN A 110 -3.96 13.57 -14.17
C GLN A 110 -4.48 13.26 -12.76
N LEU A 111 -3.64 12.69 -11.89
CA LEU A 111 -4.00 12.42 -10.49
C LEU A 111 -4.39 13.69 -9.74
N LYS A 112 -3.66 14.80 -9.95
CA LYS A 112 -3.98 16.10 -9.36
C LYS A 112 -5.32 16.63 -9.87
N ALA A 113 -5.56 16.59 -11.18
CA ALA A 113 -6.83 17.04 -11.76
C ALA A 113 -8.02 16.20 -11.25
N GLU A 114 -7.86 14.89 -11.13
CA GLU A 114 -8.89 14.00 -10.59
C GLU A 114 -9.14 14.24 -9.09
N GLN A 115 -8.10 14.55 -8.32
CA GLN A 115 -8.24 14.95 -6.92
C GLN A 115 -8.97 16.29 -6.77
N GLU A 116 -8.62 17.29 -7.58
CA GLU A 116 -9.27 18.60 -7.57
C GLU A 116 -10.74 18.50 -7.99
N ALA A 117 -11.06 17.70 -9.01
CA ALA A 117 -12.43 17.44 -9.42
C ALA A 117 -13.26 16.79 -8.29
N ARG A 118 -12.69 15.79 -7.59
CA ARG A 118 -13.33 15.17 -6.42
C ARG A 118 -13.54 16.15 -5.26
N GLU A 119 -12.57 17.05 -5.02
CA GLU A 119 -12.68 18.09 -4.01
C GLU A 119 -13.84 19.04 -4.34
N ILE A 120 -13.92 19.51 -5.59
CA ILE A 120 -15.00 20.39 -6.08
C ILE A 120 -16.37 19.69 -6.03
N GLU A 121 -16.43 18.39 -6.35
CA GLU A 121 -17.65 17.62 -6.28
C GLU A 121 -18.17 17.49 -4.84
N ALA A 122 -17.26 17.30 -3.88
CA ALA A 122 -17.58 17.20 -2.45
C ALA A 122 -18.01 18.53 -1.80
N LEU A 123 -17.82 19.67 -2.47
CA LEU A 123 -18.23 20.97 -1.93
C LEU A 123 -19.76 21.06 -1.76
N PRO A 124 -20.24 21.70 -0.68
CA PRO A 124 -21.67 21.94 -0.50
C PRO A 124 -22.20 22.87 -1.60
N LEU A 125 -23.42 22.59 -2.07
CA LEU A 125 -24.13 23.38 -3.07
C LEU A 125 -25.21 24.22 -2.41
N TYR A 126 -25.11 25.54 -2.57
CA TYR A 126 -26.08 26.52 -2.09
C TYR A 126 -26.75 27.25 -3.25
N LYS A 127 -27.95 27.79 -3.04
CA LYS A 127 -28.54 28.74 -4.01
C LYS A 127 -28.10 30.16 -3.70
N ALA A 128 -27.94 30.97 -4.74
CA ALA A 128 -27.65 32.41 -4.59
C ALA A 128 -28.68 33.12 -3.70
N SER A 129 -29.95 32.72 -3.77
CA SER A 129 -31.02 33.26 -2.92
C SER A 129 -30.92 32.86 -1.45
N GLU A 130 -30.43 31.65 -1.17
CA GLU A 130 -30.24 31.16 0.20
C GLU A 130 -29.07 31.91 0.85
N LEU A 131 -27.98 32.11 0.10
CA LEU A 131 -26.85 32.91 0.53
C LEU A 131 -27.27 34.35 0.89
N ALA A 132 -28.03 35.02 0.00
CA ALA A 132 -28.50 36.38 0.25
C ALA A 132 -29.41 36.49 1.48
N ARG A 133 -30.29 35.51 1.70
CA ARG A 133 -31.15 35.46 2.89
C ARG A 133 -30.35 35.22 4.16
N ALA A 134 -29.41 34.28 4.16
CA ALA A 134 -28.58 34.01 5.33
C ALA A 134 -27.86 35.28 5.82
N TYR A 135 -27.30 36.07 4.88
CA TYR A 135 -26.66 37.34 5.19
C TYR A 135 -27.64 38.45 5.60
N ALA A 136 -28.85 38.48 5.05
CA ALA A 136 -29.88 39.43 5.46
C ALA A 136 -30.44 39.14 6.87
N ASP A 137 -30.59 37.85 7.21
CA ASP A 137 -31.14 37.39 8.48
C ASP A 137 -30.10 37.52 9.61
N ASN A 138 -28.88 37.04 9.39
CA ASN A 138 -27.79 37.11 10.36
C ASN A 138 -26.41 37.06 9.70
N THR A 139 -25.81 38.23 9.49
CA THR A 139 -24.46 38.37 8.92
C THR A 139 -23.38 37.67 9.73
N VAL A 140 -23.48 37.65 11.07
CA VAL A 140 -22.46 37.04 11.93
C VAL A 140 -22.46 35.52 11.79
N ALA A 141 -23.64 34.90 11.76
CA ALA A 141 -23.78 33.47 11.53
C ALA A 141 -23.36 33.10 10.10
N ALA A 142 -23.78 33.89 9.11
CA ALA A 142 -23.42 33.67 7.71
C ALA A 142 -21.90 33.79 7.50
N ASP A 143 -21.22 34.75 8.13
CA ASP A 143 -19.76 34.85 8.05
C ASP A 143 -19.06 33.62 8.65
N GLN A 144 -19.57 33.06 9.76
CA GLN A 144 -19.01 31.81 10.30
C GLN A 144 -19.21 30.63 9.35
N GLU A 145 -20.28 30.65 8.56
CA GLU A 145 -20.62 29.58 7.63
C GLU A 145 -19.87 29.69 6.29
N PHE A 146 -19.81 30.87 5.68
CA PHE A 146 -19.36 31.05 4.30
C PHE A 146 -18.00 31.74 4.15
N LYS A 147 -17.59 32.59 5.11
CA LYS A 147 -16.36 33.39 4.96
C LYS A 147 -15.13 32.51 5.00
N GLY A 148 -14.28 32.66 3.99
CA GLY A 148 -13.06 31.87 3.83
C GLY A 148 -13.29 30.41 3.43
N LYS A 149 -14.54 29.97 3.22
CA LYS A 149 -14.85 28.60 2.79
C LYS A 149 -15.16 28.57 1.30
N ARG A 150 -14.78 27.46 0.67
CA ARG A 150 -15.15 27.14 -0.71
C ARG A 150 -16.53 26.48 -0.72
N PHE A 151 -17.37 26.88 -1.66
CA PHE A 151 -18.68 26.27 -1.86
C PHE A 151 -19.11 26.40 -3.32
N LYS A 152 -20.06 25.55 -3.71
CA LYS A 152 -20.76 25.68 -4.98
C LYS A 152 -21.98 26.55 -4.80
N VAL A 153 -22.22 27.42 -5.75
CA VAL A 153 -23.42 28.26 -5.79
C VAL A 153 -24.11 28.12 -7.13
N THR A 154 -25.42 27.89 -7.09
CA THR A 154 -26.25 27.91 -8.31
C THR A 154 -27.20 29.09 -8.28
N GLY A 155 -27.39 29.70 -9.44
CA GLY A 155 -28.27 30.86 -9.57
C GLY A 155 -28.52 31.22 -11.03
N THR A 156 -29.33 32.26 -11.22
CA THR A 156 -29.57 32.83 -12.55
C THR A 156 -28.84 34.16 -12.65
N VAL A 157 -28.08 34.37 -13.71
CA VAL A 157 -27.35 35.62 -13.95
C VAL A 157 -28.33 36.78 -14.06
N ASP A 158 -28.15 37.81 -13.23
CA ASP A 158 -28.83 39.10 -13.40
C ASP A 158 -27.96 40.10 -14.16
N ALA A 159 -26.73 40.32 -13.72
CA ALA A 159 -25.83 41.24 -14.39
C ALA A 159 -24.41 40.68 -14.44
N ILE A 160 -23.67 41.09 -15.46
CA ILE A 160 -22.26 40.79 -15.65
C ILE A 160 -21.60 42.14 -15.86
N ASN A 161 -20.73 42.54 -14.94
CA ASN A 161 -20.13 43.85 -14.91
C ASN A 161 -18.63 43.75 -14.57
N THR A 162 -17.94 44.87 -14.65
CA THR A 162 -16.54 45.00 -14.25
C THR A 162 -16.44 46.07 -13.18
N ASP A 163 -15.66 45.82 -12.13
CA ASP A 163 -15.41 46.83 -11.09
C ASP A 163 -14.41 47.91 -11.57
N PHE A 164 -14.17 48.91 -10.73
CA PHE A 164 -13.25 50.02 -11.01
C PHE A 164 -11.77 49.61 -11.16
N LEU A 165 -11.36 48.44 -10.65
CA LEU A 165 -10.03 47.83 -10.82
C LEU A 165 -9.92 46.94 -12.07
N GLY A 166 -11.00 46.85 -12.86
CA GLY A 166 -11.06 46.02 -14.05
C GLY A 166 -11.26 44.54 -13.73
N LYS A 167 -11.76 44.17 -12.54
CA LYS A 167 -12.08 42.77 -12.21
C LYS A 167 -13.52 42.47 -12.60
N PRO A 168 -13.78 41.42 -13.41
CA PRO A 168 -15.13 41.07 -13.78
C PRO A 168 -15.86 40.39 -12.61
N TYR A 169 -17.15 40.69 -12.48
CA TYR A 169 -18.02 40.08 -11.47
C TYR A 169 -19.40 39.82 -12.05
N VAL A 170 -20.07 38.81 -11.50
CA VAL A 170 -21.43 38.42 -11.86
C VAL A 170 -22.33 38.60 -10.65
N SER A 171 -23.50 39.21 -10.85
CA SER A 171 -24.59 39.17 -9.86
C SER A 171 -25.57 38.06 -10.22
N LEU A 172 -25.97 37.28 -9.21
CA LEU A 172 -26.98 36.25 -9.38
C LEU A 172 -28.28 36.69 -8.73
N ARG A 173 -29.40 36.43 -9.41
CA ARG A 173 -30.74 36.65 -8.85
C ARG A 173 -30.93 35.84 -7.58
N GLY A 174 -31.61 36.44 -6.62
CA GLY A 174 -31.85 35.84 -5.31
C GLY A 174 -31.59 36.79 -4.14
N GLY A 175 -31.08 38.00 -4.41
CA GLY A 175 -31.02 39.07 -3.42
C GLY A 175 -32.35 39.29 -2.71
N VAL A 176 -32.31 39.73 -1.46
CA VAL A 176 -33.53 40.11 -0.72
C VAL A 176 -34.27 41.26 -1.39
N ASN A 177 -33.55 42.06 -2.19
CA ASN A 177 -34.08 43.08 -3.08
C ASN A 177 -33.29 43.09 -4.40
N GLN A 178 -33.88 43.64 -5.46
CA GLN A 178 -33.25 43.79 -6.80
C GLN A 178 -31.97 44.65 -6.82
N PHE A 179 -31.67 45.39 -5.74
CA PHE A 179 -30.46 46.21 -5.59
C PHE A 179 -29.40 45.55 -4.69
N MET A 180 -29.74 44.45 -4.00
CA MET A 180 -28.87 43.76 -3.04
C MET A 180 -28.70 42.30 -3.47
N GLU A 181 -28.22 42.13 -4.70
CA GLU A 181 -27.94 40.81 -5.25
C GLU A 181 -26.56 40.31 -4.81
N PRO A 182 -26.42 39.01 -4.50
CA PRO A 182 -25.12 38.41 -4.21
C PRO A 182 -24.17 38.60 -5.39
N GLN A 183 -22.94 39.03 -5.09
CA GLN A 183 -21.93 39.32 -6.10
C GLN A 183 -20.79 38.30 -6.05
N PHE A 184 -20.37 37.84 -7.22
CA PHE A 184 -19.36 36.80 -7.40
C PHE A 184 -18.25 37.35 -8.28
N ALA A 185 -17.09 37.62 -7.68
CA ALA A 185 -15.94 38.19 -8.37
C ALA A 185 -15.04 37.07 -8.94
N PHE A 186 -14.61 37.27 -10.19
CA PHE A 186 -13.71 36.39 -10.91
C PHE A 186 -12.33 37.04 -11.04
N ASP A 187 -11.32 36.22 -11.30
CA ASP A 187 -9.99 36.72 -11.62
C ASP A 187 -9.87 37.12 -13.10
N LYS A 188 -8.86 37.94 -13.40
CA LYS A 188 -8.69 38.59 -14.71
C LYS A 188 -8.29 37.61 -15.83
N ASP A 189 -7.89 36.41 -15.46
CA ASP A 189 -7.52 35.31 -16.34
C ASP A 189 -8.75 34.49 -16.80
N GLN A 190 -9.90 34.60 -16.14
CA GLN A 190 -11.11 33.85 -16.46
C GLN A 190 -12.14 34.66 -17.27
N VAL A 191 -11.65 35.60 -18.08
CA VAL A 191 -12.52 36.48 -18.89
C VAL A 191 -13.22 35.69 -20.01
N ASP A 192 -12.58 34.64 -20.54
CA ASP A 192 -13.14 33.82 -21.62
C ASP A 192 -14.40 33.07 -21.18
N ASP A 193 -14.39 32.48 -19.98
CA ASP A 193 -15.55 31.78 -19.41
C ASP A 193 -16.74 32.72 -19.17
N LEU A 194 -16.46 33.98 -18.84
CA LEU A 194 -17.48 35.01 -18.65
C LEU A 194 -18.03 35.56 -19.97
N ALA A 195 -17.26 35.49 -21.06
CA ALA A 195 -17.66 35.99 -22.37
C ALA A 195 -18.81 35.17 -22.98
N GLU A 196 -18.99 33.92 -22.56
CA GLU A 196 -20.10 33.06 -23.00
C GLU A 196 -21.39 33.30 -22.20
N LEU A 197 -21.27 33.87 -20.99
CA LEU A 197 -22.42 34.10 -20.12
C LEU A 197 -23.33 35.21 -20.63
N ARG A 198 -24.63 35.05 -20.37
CA ARG A 198 -25.68 36.02 -20.71
C ARG A 198 -26.61 36.21 -19.53
N LYS A 199 -27.18 37.41 -19.41
CA LYS A 199 -28.26 37.70 -18.46
C LYS A 199 -29.40 36.69 -18.66
N GLY A 200 -29.85 36.09 -17.57
CA GLY A 200 -30.91 35.09 -17.57
C GLY A 200 -30.45 33.63 -17.69
N MET A 201 -29.17 33.37 -17.92
CA MET A 201 -28.64 32.01 -17.89
C MET A 201 -28.58 31.46 -16.46
N LYS A 202 -28.90 30.18 -16.31
CA LYS A 202 -28.67 29.46 -15.06
C LYS A 202 -27.25 28.93 -15.05
N VAL A 203 -26.50 29.23 -14.00
CA VAL A 203 -25.08 28.88 -13.86
C VAL A 203 -24.82 28.21 -12.54
N THR A 204 -23.72 27.47 -12.48
CA THR A 204 -23.16 26.93 -11.23
C THR A 204 -21.72 27.39 -11.14
N LEU A 205 -21.34 27.98 -10.02
CA LEU A 205 -20.02 28.52 -9.77
C LEU A 205 -19.41 27.85 -8.55
N VAL A 206 -18.09 27.66 -8.55
CA VAL A 206 -17.32 27.37 -7.33
C VAL A 206 -16.68 28.66 -6.90
N CYS A 207 -16.92 29.08 -5.66
CA CYS A 207 -16.41 30.35 -5.15
C CYS A 207 -15.91 30.22 -3.72
N THR A 208 -15.09 31.19 -3.31
CA THR A 208 -14.69 31.37 -1.91
C THR A 208 -15.42 32.56 -1.31
N GLY A 209 -16.11 32.36 -0.18
CA GLY A 209 -16.85 33.43 0.48
C GLY A 209 -15.94 34.52 1.04
N ARG A 210 -16.21 35.79 0.73
CA ARG A 210 -15.46 36.94 1.26
C ARG A 210 -16.11 37.56 2.50
N GLY A 211 -17.41 37.35 2.66
CA GLY A 211 -18.25 38.00 3.67
C GLY A 211 -19.25 38.95 3.03
N ASP A 212 -19.87 39.84 3.80
CA ASP A 212 -20.73 40.90 3.27
C ASP A 212 -20.04 42.26 3.18
N VAL A 213 -20.51 43.05 2.21
CA VAL A 213 -20.26 44.50 2.14
C VAL A 213 -21.61 45.17 2.06
N ALA A 214 -21.92 46.01 3.06
CA ALA A 214 -23.23 46.66 3.18
C ALA A 214 -24.41 45.69 3.07
N LYS A 215 -24.37 44.56 3.82
CA LYS A 215 -25.37 43.47 3.80
C LYS A 215 -25.50 42.71 2.48
N THR A 216 -24.68 43.00 1.49
CA THR A 216 -24.65 42.26 0.23
C THR A 216 -23.53 41.22 0.30
N PRO A 217 -23.83 39.91 0.21
CA PRO A 217 -22.80 38.89 0.23
C PRO A 217 -21.91 38.98 -1.01
N MET A 218 -20.61 38.92 -0.78
CA MET A 218 -19.59 38.93 -1.82
C MET A 218 -18.76 37.65 -1.76
N SER A 219 -18.44 37.12 -2.93
CA SER A 219 -17.52 36.00 -3.09
C SER A 219 -16.37 36.38 -4.02
N ARG A 220 -15.25 35.67 -3.90
CA ARG A 220 -14.04 35.84 -4.71
C ARG A 220 -13.54 34.49 -5.21
N ASP A 221 -12.55 34.53 -6.09
CA ASP A 221 -11.86 33.35 -6.63
C ASP A 221 -12.90 32.37 -7.22
N CYS A 222 -13.85 32.93 -7.99
CA CYS A 222 -14.96 32.20 -8.58
C CYS A 222 -14.58 31.59 -9.93
N ASN A 223 -14.98 30.34 -10.15
CA ASN A 223 -14.80 29.61 -11.42
C ASN A 223 -16.15 29.02 -11.87
N LEU A 224 -16.38 28.99 -13.18
CA LEU A 224 -17.56 28.37 -13.78
C LEU A 224 -17.40 26.82 -13.80
N LEU A 225 -18.50 26.09 -13.52
CA LEU A 225 -18.58 24.63 -13.62
C LEU A 225 -19.38 24.18 -14.83
#